data_AF-A0A2N2CZG9-F1
#
_entry.id   AF-A0A2N2CZG9-F1
#
_cell.length_a   1.000
_cell.length_b   1.000
_cell.length_c   1.000
_cell.angle_alpha   90.00
_cell.angle_beta   90.00
_cell.angle_gamma   90.00
#
_symmetry.space_group_name_H-M   'P 1'
#
loop_
_entity.id
_entity.type
_entity.pdbx_description
1 polymer ?
#
loop_
_entity_poly.entity_id
_entity_poly.type
_entity_poly.pdbx_seq_one_letter_code
_entity_poly.pdbx_strand_id
1 'polypeptide(L)'
;MKTVETKHGTEKGENIVLHECDFIKFCRDNAATLSEHDWYAMFANLAVFKGGTELIHAISRPYPKYDLQNTQKKINHYLESGTRPITCQTIAEKGFKCPRMASGDCKCKAPAAICYQPMSLDGLRAIIADLHAKNAVVDDIQTARNFVEEYLYNEDTVTAETIINYEIKGHLDLRTLILNR
;
A
#
# COMPACT_ATOMS: atom_id res chain seq x y z
N MET A 1 26.21 11.64 18.09
CA MET A 1 25.18 12.03 17.11
C MET A 1 23.83 11.97 17.81
N LYS A 2 22.96 12.97 17.64
CA LYS A 2 21.57 12.88 18.16
C LYS A 2 20.80 11.92 17.26
N THR A 3 20.22 10.88 17.85
CA THR A 3 19.32 9.96 17.16
C THR A 3 18.09 10.74 16.69
N VAL A 4 17.71 10.59 15.42
CA VAL A 4 16.45 11.15 14.91
C VAL A 4 15.32 10.25 15.39
N GLU A 5 14.28 10.83 16.01
CA GLU A 5 13.08 10.10 16.40
C GLU A 5 12.42 9.45 15.17
N THR A 6 11.86 8.25 15.31
CA THR A 6 11.14 7.57 14.22
C THR A 6 9.65 7.58 14.53
N LYS A 7 8.89 8.45 13.86
CA LYS A 7 7.42 8.47 13.93
C LYS A 7 6.80 7.67 12.79
N HIS A 8 5.58 7.20 13.00
CA HIS A 8 4.79 6.43 12.06
C HIS A 8 3.38 7.00 11.97
N GLY A 9 2.74 6.82 10.82
CA GLY A 9 1.32 7.04 10.67
C GLY A 9 0.50 6.01 11.46
N THR A 10 -0.82 6.14 11.38
CA THR A 10 -1.76 5.31 12.14
C THR A 10 -2.78 4.60 11.25
N GLU A 11 -2.95 5.05 10.01
CA GLU A 11 -3.88 4.45 9.06
C GLU A 11 -3.41 3.06 8.61
N LYS A 12 -4.34 2.20 8.22
CA LYS A 12 -4.06 0.91 7.58
C LYS A 12 -4.30 1.00 6.07
N GLY A 13 -3.79 0.01 5.33
CA GLY A 13 -4.08 -0.17 3.90
C GLY A 13 -2.97 0.35 2.98
N GLU A 14 -1.78 0.56 3.52
CA GLU A 14 -0.56 0.84 2.77
C GLU A 14 -0.31 -0.20 1.67
N ASN A 15 -0.55 -1.48 1.96
CA ASN A 15 -0.35 -2.56 0.98
C ASN A 15 -1.36 -2.44 -0.17
N ILE A 16 -2.63 -2.15 0.11
CA ILE A 16 -3.61 -1.85 -0.95
C ILE A 16 -3.12 -0.68 -1.81
N VAL A 17 -2.64 0.41 -1.20
CA VAL A 17 -2.14 1.58 -1.94
C VAL A 17 -0.95 1.24 -2.84
N LEU A 18 0.00 0.42 -2.36
CA LEU A 18 1.14 -0.05 -3.16
C LEU A 18 0.71 -0.90 -4.36
N HIS A 19 -0.31 -1.73 -4.19
CA HIS A 19 -0.76 -2.69 -5.21
C HIS A 19 -1.81 -2.12 -6.17
N GLU A 20 -2.54 -1.07 -5.80
CA GLU A 20 -3.66 -0.54 -6.60
C GLU A 20 -3.42 0.86 -7.18
N CYS A 21 -2.55 1.68 -6.56
CA CYS A 21 -2.34 3.05 -7.03
C CYS A 21 -1.27 3.15 -8.12
N ASP A 22 -1.66 3.50 -9.34
CA ASP A 22 -0.73 3.67 -10.47
C ASP A 22 0.34 4.73 -10.22
N PHE A 23 0.02 5.81 -9.49
CA PHE A 23 1.00 6.83 -9.14
C PHE A 23 2.08 6.31 -8.19
N ILE A 24 1.68 5.52 -7.18
CA ILE A 24 2.62 4.96 -6.20
C ILE A 24 3.49 3.88 -6.86
N LYS A 25 2.91 3.04 -7.73
CA LYS A 25 3.67 2.10 -8.58
C LYS A 25 4.69 2.84 -9.45
N PHE A 26 4.25 3.89 -10.15
CA PHE A 26 5.14 4.73 -10.96
C PHE A 26 6.31 5.27 -10.13
N CYS A 27 6.04 5.80 -8.94
CA CYS A 27 7.09 6.33 -8.06
C CYS A 27 8.06 5.25 -7.59
N ARG A 28 7.57 4.06 -7.23
CA ARG A 28 8.40 2.91 -6.87
C ARG A 28 9.31 2.47 -8.02
N ASP A 29 8.72 2.30 -9.19
CA ASP A 29 9.40 1.72 -10.35
C ASP A 29 10.39 2.70 -11.00
N ASN A 30 10.20 4.02 -10.81
CA ASN A 30 11.02 5.08 -11.39
C ASN A 30 11.82 5.87 -10.33
N ALA A 31 11.95 5.34 -9.12
CA ALA A 31 12.52 6.07 -7.99
C ALA A 31 13.92 6.67 -8.27
N ALA A 32 14.76 6.00 -9.07
CA ALA A 32 16.09 6.47 -9.46
C ALA A 32 16.10 7.75 -10.32
N THR A 33 15.01 8.03 -11.03
CA THR A 33 14.88 9.19 -11.93
C THR A 33 13.68 10.07 -11.58
N LEU A 34 13.09 9.85 -10.40
CA LEU A 34 11.85 10.50 -9.98
C LEU A 34 12.06 12.01 -9.81
N SER A 35 11.04 12.80 -10.15
CA SER A 35 11.08 14.24 -9.87
C SER A 35 10.94 14.50 -8.36
N GLU A 36 11.43 15.65 -7.88
CA GLU A 36 11.27 16.01 -6.46
C GLU A 36 9.79 16.18 -6.06
N HIS A 37 8.96 16.66 -7.00
CA HIS A 37 7.53 16.79 -6.78
C HIS A 37 6.84 15.44 -6.63
N ASP A 38 7.13 14.48 -7.52
CA ASP A 38 6.53 13.15 -7.45
C ASP A 38 7.03 12.38 -6.22
N TRP A 39 8.33 12.49 -5.91
CA TRP A 39 8.91 11.91 -4.70
C TRP A 39 8.21 12.43 -3.44
N TYR A 40 8.01 13.75 -3.32
CA TYR A 40 7.32 14.32 -2.17
C TYR A 40 5.82 13.97 -2.14
N ALA A 41 5.16 13.88 -3.28
CA ALA A 41 3.76 13.47 -3.35
C ALA A 41 3.57 11.99 -2.96
N MET A 42 4.48 11.08 -3.37
CA MET A 42 4.52 9.68 -2.91
C MET A 42 4.73 9.63 -1.40
N PHE A 43 5.74 10.35 -0.91
CA PHE A 43 6.04 10.49 0.51
C PHE A 43 4.81 10.90 1.33
N ALA A 44 4.14 12.00 0.93
CA ALA A 44 3.02 12.55 1.70
C ALA A 44 1.81 11.61 1.70
N ASN A 45 1.61 10.87 0.60
CA ASN A 45 0.54 9.90 0.52
C ASN A 45 0.82 8.61 1.30
N LEU A 46 2.08 8.21 1.47
CA LEU A 46 2.42 7.02 2.26
C LEU A 46 2.57 7.32 3.76
N ALA A 47 2.97 8.54 4.14
CA ALA A 47 3.34 8.85 5.53
C ALA A 47 2.19 8.68 6.54
N VAL A 48 0.93 8.73 6.10
CA VAL A 48 -0.25 8.58 6.97
C VAL A 48 -0.45 7.15 7.48
N PHE A 49 0.16 6.15 6.82
CA PHE A 49 -0.03 4.75 7.15
C PHE A 49 0.94 4.25 8.21
N LYS A 50 0.55 3.20 8.93
CA LYS A 50 1.34 2.54 9.96
C LYS A 50 2.68 2.03 9.42
N GLY A 51 2.68 1.30 8.31
CA GLY A 51 3.90 0.88 7.59
C GLY A 51 4.44 1.92 6.61
N GLY A 52 3.88 3.15 6.61
CA GLY A 52 4.22 4.20 5.66
C GLY A 52 5.68 4.63 5.73
N THR A 53 6.23 4.75 6.95
CA THR A 53 7.61 5.17 7.18
C THR A 53 8.61 4.22 6.52
N GLU A 54 8.43 2.93 6.73
CA GLU A 54 9.26 1.86 6.17
C GLU A 54 9.21 1.87 4.65
N LEU A 55 8.01 2.02 4.08
CA LEU A 55 7.81 2.07 2.63
C LEU A 55 8.43 3.30 1.99
N ILE A 56 8.32 4.47 2.62
CA ILE A 56 8.96 5.70 2.15
C ILE A 56 10.48 5.48 2.08
N HIS A 57 11.09 4.90 3.12
CA HIS A 57 12.52 4.62 3.12
C HIS A 57 12.91 3.59 2.05
N ALA A 58 12.14 2.53 1.90
CA ALA A 58 12.39 1.48 0.91
C ALA A 58 12.33 2.04 -0.53
N ILE A 59 11.25 2.76 -0.87
CA ILE A 59 11.03 3.35 -2.19
C ILE A 59 12.04 4.48 -2.47
N SER A 60 12.39 5.27 -1.46
CA SER A 60 13.31 6.39 -1.64
C SER A 60 14.77 5.96 -1.77
N ARG A 61 15.14 4.72 -1.42
CA ARG A 61 16.53 4.27 -1.41
C ARG A 61 17.31 4.55 -2.71
N PRO A 62 16.78 4.31 -3.92
CA PRO A 62 17.46 4.67 -5.17
C PRO A 62 17.30 6.14 -5.60
N TYR A 63 16.48 6.95 -4.92
CA TYR A 63 16.23 8.35 -5.29
C TYR A 63 17.49 9.21 -5.08
N PRO A 64 17.93 10.03 -6.06
CA PRO A 64 19.24 10.70 -6.02
C PRO A 64 19.49 11.61 -4.81
N LYS A 65 18.43 12.20 -4.23
CA LYS A 65 18.54 13.09 -3.06
C LYS A 65 18.12 12.43 -1.75
N TYR A 66 17.97 11.10 -1.72
CA TYR A 66 17.60 10.39 -0.51
C TYR A 66 18.71 10.45 0.53
N ASP A 67 18.33 10.82 1.74
CA ASP A 67 19.15 10.70 2.94
C ASP A 67 18.27 10.18 4.07
N LEU A 68 18.75 9.17 4.80
CA LEU A 68 17.98 8.48 5.83
C LEU A 68 17.48 9.45 6.91
N GLN A 69 18.37 10.30 7.45
CA GLN A 69 18.03 11.19 8.56
C GLN A 69 17.14 12.35 8.12
N ASN A 70 17.42 12.95 6.97
CA ASN A 70 16.63 14.04 6.42
C ASN A 70 15.25 13.56 5.98
N THR A 71 15.14 12.34 5.44
CA THR A 71 13.85 11.74 5.11
C THR A 71 13.05 11.49 6.39
N GLN A 72 13.64 10.89 7.43
CA GLN A 72 12.94 10.69 8.70
C GLN A 72 12.47 12.01 9.34
N LYS A 73 13.30 13.08 9.31
CA LYS A 73 12.89 14.41 9.77
C LYS A 73 11.68 14.94 9.00
N LYS A 74 11.63 14.73 7.68
CA LYS A 74 10.47 15.11 6.86
C LYS A 74 9.24 14.30 7.27
N ILE A 75 9.36 12.99 7.51
CA ILE A 75 8.25 12.13 7.97
C ILE A 75 7.66 12.69 9.27
N ASN A 76 8.52 12.92 10.27
CA ASN A 76 8.08 13.44 11.56
C ASN A 76 7.38 14.79 11.40
N HIS A 77 7.97 15.70 10.63
CA HIS A 77 7.38 17.02 10.39
C HIS A 77 6.01 16.93 9.70
N TYR A 78 5.87 16.08 8.67
CA TYR A 78 4.60 15.87 8.00
C TYR A 78 3.51 15.42 8.98
N LEU A 79 3.81 14.41 9.81
CA LEU A 79 2.89 13.86 10.81
C LEU A 79 2.49 14.89 11.89
N GLU A 80 3.41 15.79 12.26
CA GLU A 80 3.15 16.85 13.25
C GLU A 80 2.38 18.05 12.67
N SER A 81 2.57 18.34 11.38
CA SER A 81 2.09 19.57 10.76
C SER A 81 0.57 19.61 10.53
N GLY A 82 -0.11 18.46 10.59
CA GLY A 82 -1.52 18.33 10.17
C GLY A 82 -1.72 18.46 8.66
N THR A 83 -0.64 18.44 7.87
CA THR A 83 -0.70 18.44 6.40
C THR A 83 -1.45 17.21 5.91
N ARG A 84 -2.26 17.38 4.87
CA ARG A 84 -3.07 16.32 4.26
C ARG A 84 -2.32 15.69 3.07
N PRO A 85 -2.65 14.44 2.69
CA PRO A 85 -2.07 13.81 1.51
C PRO A 85 -2.25 14.67 0.25
N ILE A 86 -1.23 14.67 -0.62
CA ILE A 86 -1.27 15.42 -1.88
C ILE A 86 -2.31 14.80 -2.81
N THR A 87 -3.21 15.64 -3.34
CA THR A 87 -4.32 15.20 -4.18
C THR A 87 -3.85 14.72 -5.55
N CYS A 88 -4.64 13.82 -6.16
CA CYS A 88 -4.40 13.38 -7.52
C CYS A 88 -4.47 14.53 -8.53
N GLN A 89 -5.32 15.54 -8.27
CA GLN A 89 -5.38 16.75 -9.10
C GLN A 89 -4.03 17.48 -9.08
N THR A 90 -3.47 17.74 -7.90
CA THR A 90 -2.15 18.38 -7.76
C THR A 90 -1.04 17.56 -8.42
N ILE A 91 -1.09 16.24 -8.30
CA ILE A 91 -0.14 15.32 -8.97
C ILE A 91 -0.26 15.46 -10.50
N ALA A 92 -1.47 15.51 -11.03
CA ALA A 92 -1.72 15.68 -12.47
C ALA A 92 -1.24 17.04 -13.00
N GLU A 93 -1.45 18.11 -12.24
CA GLU A 93 -0.93 19.46 -12.55
C GLU A 93 0.61 19.49 -12.61
N LYS A 94 1.29 18.54 -11.95
CA LYS A 94 2.76 18.38 -11.99
C LYS A 94 3.26 17.43 -13.08
N GLY A 95 2.36 16.78 -13.81
CA GLY A 95 2.66 16.09 -15.06
C GLY A 95 2.34 14.59 -15.07
N PHE A 96 2.07 13.95 -13.92
CA PHE A 96 1.70 12.55 -13.91
C PHE A 96 0.25 12.35 -14.35
N LYS A 97 0.03 11.62 -15.45
CA LYS A 97 -1.30 11.33 -15.99
C LYS A 97 -1.74 9.93 -15.57
N CYS A 98 -2.58 9.85 -14.54
CA CYS A 98 -3.10 8.57 -14.04
C CYS A 98 -4.08 7.94 -15.04
N PRO A 99 -3.81 6.73 -15.57
CA PRO A 99 -4.69 6.09 -16.56
C PRO A 99 -6.06 5.76 -15.96
N ARG A 100 -6.12 5.26 -14.72
CA ARG A 100 -7.39 4.97 -14.03
C ARG A 100 -8.25 6.19 -13.74
N MET A 101 -7.65 7.38 -13.61
CA MET A 101 -8.45 8.61 -13.52
C MET A 101 -8.95 9.07 -14.88
N ALA A 102 -8.17 8.87 -15.94
CA ALA A 102 -8.58 9.19 -17.30
C ALA A 102 -9.73 8.29 -17.81
N SER A 103 -9.72 7.01 -17.45
CA SER A 103 -10.82 6.07 -17.75
C SER A 103 -12.05 6.23 -16.85
N GLY A 104 -11.89 6.86 -15.68
CA GLY A 104 -12.93 7.00 -14.66
C GLY A 104 -13.03 5.83 -13.67
N ASP A 105 -12.13 4.86 -13.76
CA ASP A 105 -12.06 3.67 -12.89
C ASP A 105 -11.58 4.01 -11.47
N CYS A 106 -10.92 5.14 -11.27
CA CYS A 106 -10.51 5.64 -9.96
C CYS A 106 -11.14 7.01 -9.67
N LYS A 107 -11.84 7.08 -8.53
CA LYS A 107 -12.52 8.29 -8.05
C LYS A 107 -11.90 8.87 -6.77
N CYS A 108 -10.77 8.32 -6.33
CA CYS A 108 -10.07 8.77 -5.13
C CYS A 108 -9.55 10.21 -5.28
N LYS A 109 -9.70 11.01 -4.23
CA LYS A 109 -9.17 12.40 -4.20
C LYS A 109 -7.65 12.46 -4.13
N ALA A 110 -7.02 11.47 -3.50
CA ALA A 110 -5.57 11.37 -3.32
C ALA A 110 -5.17 9.88 -3.39
N PRO A 111 -3.92 9.56 -3.76
CA PRO A 111 -3.41 8.18 -3.71
C PRO A 111 -3.67 7.47 -2.38
N ALA A 112 -3.50 8.16 -1.24
CA ALA A 112 -3.76 7.58 0.08
C ALA A 112 -5.22 7.10 0.25
N ALA A 113 -6.19 7.67 -0.47
CA ALA A 113 -7.59 7.27 -0.34
C ALA A 113 -7.93 5.95 -1.06
N ILE A 114 -6.98 5.34 -1.79
CA ILE A 114 -7.17 4.01 -2.38
C ILE A 114 -7.36 2.93 -1.31
N CYS A 115 -6.83 3.12 -0.10
CA CYS A 115 -7.02 2.18 1.01
C CYS A 115 -8.49 2.05 1.47
N TYR A 116 -9.42 2.84 0.93
CA TYR A 116 -10.86 2.72 1.20
C TYR A 116 -11.63 2.13 0.02
N GLN A 117 -10.93 1.65 -1.01
CA GLN A 117 -11.54 0.95 -2.14
C GLN A 117 -11.31 -0.55 -1.98
N PRO A 118 -12.24 -1.39 -2.50
CA PRO A 118 -11.94 -2.80 -2.71
C PRO A 118 -10.78 -2.94 -3.70
N MET A 119 -9.99 -3.98 -3.52
CA MET A 119 -8.93 -4.33 -4.45
C MET A 119 -9.52 -4.89 -5.75
N SER A 120 -8.77 -4.81 -6.83
CA SER A 120 -9.12 -5.54 -8.04
C SER A 120 -8.93 -7.04 -7.82
N LEU A 121 -9.76 -7.87 -8.46
CA LEU A 121 -9.60 -9.33 -8.41
C LEU A 121 -8.21 -9.76 -8.93
N ASP A 122 -7.70 -9.09 -9.96
CA ASP A 122 -6.37 -9.34 -10.50
C ASP A 122 -5.27 -8.96 -9.49
N GLY A 123 -5.45 -7.86 -8.75
CA GLY A 123 -4.56 -7.46 -7.66
C GLY A 123 -4.56 -8.48 -6.52
N LEU A 124 -5.73 -8.95 -6.09
CA LEU A 124 -5.85 -10.00 -5.07
C LEU A 124 -5.16 -11.29 -5.52
N ARG A 125 -5.40 -11.73 -6.76
CA ARG A 125 -4.77 -12.93 -7.34
C ARG A 125 -3.26 -12.84 -7.43
N ALA A 126 -2.72 -11.67 -7.78
CA ALA A 126 -1.29 -11.44 -7.80
C ALA A 126 -0.68 -11.62 -6.40
N ILE A 127 -1.34 -11.09 -5.36
CA ILE A 127 -0.87 -11.25 -3.97
C ILE A 127 -0.99 -12.71 -3.52
N ILE A 128 -2.10 -13.39 -3.85
CA ILE A 128 -2.31 -14.80 -3.51
C ILE A 128 -1.20 -15.66 -4.14
N ALA A 129 -0.85 -15.42 -5.40
CA ALA A 129 0.20 -16.15 -6.09
C ALA A 129 1.57 -16.04 -5.39
N ASP A 130 1.84 -14.91 -4.73
CA ASP A 130 3.07 -14.65 -3.98
C ASP A 130 3.04 -15.19 -2.53
N LEU A 131 1.89 -15.71 -2.07
CA LEU A 131 1.81 -16.36 -0.75
C LEU A 131 2.58 -17.69 -0.78
N HIS A 132 3.42 -17.88 0.23
CA HIS A 132 4.18 -19.12 0.39
C HIS A 132 3.56 -20.00 1.46
N ALA A 133 3.16 -21.22 1.08
CA ALA A 133 2.75 -22.24 2.03
C ALA A 133 3.95 -22.67 2.87
N LYS A 134 3.78 -22.63 4.18
CA LYS A 134 4.77 -23.06 5.18
C LYS A 134 4.71 -24.55 5.44
N ASN A 135 3.70 -25.24 4.88
CA ASN A 135 3.44 -26.67 5.06
C ASN A 135 3.22 -27.03 6.54
N ALA A 136 2.62 -26.10 7.28
CA ALA A 136 2.33 -26.22 8.69
C ALA A 136 0.97 -25.56 8.93
N VAL A 137 -0.04 -26.38 9.23
CA VAL A 137 -1.46 -25.98 9.24
C VAL A 137 -1.70 -24.69 10.02
N VAL A 138 -1.12 -24.55 11.23
CA VAL A 138 -1.30 -23.35 12.06
C VAL A 138 -0.67 -22.11 11.42
N ASP A 139 0.53 -22.25 10.84
CA ASP A 139 1.22 -21.14 10.21
C ASP A 139 0.53 -20.71 8.91
N ASP A 140 -0.01 -21.65 8.15
CA ASP A 140 -0.75 -21.40 6.92
C ASP A 140 -2.12 -20.75 7.21
N ILE A 141 -2.80 -21.14 8.30
CA ILE A 141 -3.96 -20.40 8.81
C ILE A 141 -3.57 -18.97 9.17
N GLN A 142 -2.43 -18.76 9.83
CA GLN A 142 -1.99 -17.41 10.18
C GLN A 142 -1.67 -16.57 8.93
N THR A 143 -1.05 -17.17 7.91
CA THR A 143 -0.84 -16.53 6.61
C THR A 143 -2.18 -16.13 5.97
N ALA A 144 -3.17 -17.03 5.95
CA ALA A 144 -4.50 -16.74 5.44
C ALA A 144 -5.20 -15.60 6.22
N ARG A 145 -5.12 -15.63 7.56
CA ARG A 145 -5.69 -14.59 8.42
C ARG A 145 -5.07 -13.22 8.15
N ASN A 146 -3.74 -13.15 8.05
CA ASN A 146 -3.04 -11.91 7.74
C ASN A 146 -3.48 -11.35 6.37
N PHE A 147 -3.64 -12.22 5.36
CA PHE A 147 -4.14 -11.79 4.06
C PHE A 147 -5.56 -11.19 4.16
N VAL A 148 -6.47 -11.84 4.90
CA VAL A 148 -7.84 -11.33 5.09
C VAL A 148 -7.81 -9.96 5.78
N GLU A 149 -7.01 -9.81 6.84
CA GLU A 149 -6.89 -8.57 7.60
C GLU A 149 -6.26 -7.43 6.79
N GLU A 150 -5.32 -7.73 5.89
CA GLU A 150 -4.61 -6.72 5.10
C GLU A 150 -5.32 -6.31 3.81
N TYR A 151 -6.01 -7.25 3.13
CA TYR A 151 -6.47 -7.03 1.76
C TYR A 151 -8.00 -7.11 1.60
N LEU A 152 -8.71 -7.83 2.46
CA LEU A 152 -10.15 -8.07 2.29
C LEU A 152 -11.05 -7.22 3.19
N TYR A 153 -10.49 -6.26 3.96
CA TYR A 153 -11.27 -5.49 4.94
C TYR A 153 -12.28 -4.51 4.31
N ASN A 154 -12.12 -4.15 3.04
CA ASN A 154 -13.05 -3.33 2.27
C ASN A 154 -13.90 -4.13 1.27
N GLU A 155 -13.69 -5.45 1.16
CA GLU A 155 -14.42 -6.28 0.22
C GLU A 155 -15.83 -6.57 0.72
N ASP A 156 -16.76 -6.72 -0.23
CA ASP A 156 -18.09 -7.22 0.11
C ASP A 156 -18.01 -8.69 0.57
N THR A 157 -18.96 -9.10 1.40
CA THR A 157 -18.97 -10.43 2.01
C THR A 157 -18.91 -11.55 0.97
N VAL A 158 -19.60 -11.42 -0.16
CA VAL A 158 -19.66 -12.48 -1.18
C VAL A 158 -18.31 -12.64 -1.86
N THR A 159 -17.69 -11.53 -2.26
CA THR A 159 -16.35 -11.54 -2.87
C THR A 159 -15.31 -12.06 -1.88
N ALA A 160 -15.31 -11.56 -0.64
CA ALA A 160 -14.37 -11.99 0.39
C ALA A 160 -14.49 -13.49 0.69
N GLU A 161 -15.72 -14.01 0.88
CA GLU A 161 -15.95 -15.44 1.11
C GLU A 161 -15.53 -16.29 -0.08
N THR A 162 -15.72 -15.80 -1.31
CA THR A 162 -15.31 -16.49 -2.52
C THR A 162 -13.78 -16.61 -2.59
N ILE A 163 -13.06 -15.50 -2.39
CA ILE A 163 -11.60 -15.49 -2.38
C ILE A 163 -11.05 -16.41 -1.28
N ILE A 164 -11.60 -16.35 -0.07
CA ILE A 164 -11.17 -17.20 1.04
C ILE A 164 -11.36 -18.68 0.72
N ASN A 165 -12.57 -19.06 0.28
CA ASN A 165 -12.92 -20.47 0.17
C ASN A 165 -12.36 -21.15 -1.09
N TYR A 166 -12.22 -20.42 -2.19
CA TYR A 166 -11.82 -21.01 -3.47
C TYR A 166 -10.38 -20.68 -3.87
N GLU A 167 -9.86 -19.51 -3.52
CA GLU A 167 -8.50 -19.11 -3.92
C GLU A 167 -7.49 -19.37 -2.79
N ILE A 168 -7.68 -18.78 -1.60
CA ILE A 168 -6.72 -18.89 -0.49
C ILE A 168 -6.59 -20.32 0.03
N LYS A 169 -7.73 -20.97 0.35
CA LYS A 169 -7.69 -22.35 0.88
C LYS A 169 -7.07 -23.33 -0.11
N GLY A 170 -7.33 -23.14 -1.40
CA GLY A 170 -6.72 -23.95 -2.45
C GLY A 170 -5.21 -23.72 -2.51
N HIS A 171 -4.78 -22.46 -2.49
CA HIS A 171 -3.36 -22.08 -2.59
C HIS A 171 -2.53 -22.53 -1.40
N LEU A 172 -3.09 -22.51 -0.19
CA LEU A 172 -2.42 -22.91 1.06
C LEU A 172 -2.73 -24.35 1.50
N ASP A 173 -3.40 -25.15 0.65
CA ASP A 173 -3.80 -26.53 0.93
C ASP A 173 -4.63 -26.75 2.21
N LEU A 174 -5.44 -25.75 2.60
CA LEU A 174 -6.24 -25.74 3.83
C LEU A 174 -7.59 -26.47 3.67
N ARG A 175 -7.57 -27.70 3.14
CA ARG A 175 -8.75 -28.43 2.62
C ARG A 175 -9.88 -28.72 3.61
N THR A 176 -9.79 -28.34 4.89
CA THR A 176 -10.77 -28.76 5.92
C THR A 176 -11.12 -27.72 6.98
N LEU A 177 -10.67 -26.46 6.88
CA LEU A 177 -10.86 -25.49 7.97
C LEU A 177 -11.74 -24.31 7.56
N ILE A 178 -12.79 -24.04 8.34
CA ILE A 178 -13.61 -22.83 8.21
C ILE A 178 -12.84 -21.69 8.90
N LEU A 179 -12.36 -20.73 8.11
CA LEU A 179 -11.80 -19.48 8.64
C LEU A 179 -12.99 -18.57 8.97
N ASN A 180 -13.35 -18.48 10.25
CA ASN A 180 -14.40 -17.56 10.70
C ASN A 180 -13.84 -16.12 10.77
N ARG A 181 -14.61 -15.18 10.24
CA ARG A 181 -14.34 -13.74 10.20
C ARG A 181 -14.35 -13.11 11.59
#